data_AF-A0A150LGF3-F1
#
_entry.id   AF-A0A150LGF3-F1
#
_cell.length_a   1.000
_cell.length_b   1.000
_cell.length_c   1.000
_cell.angle_alpha   90.00
_cell.angle_beta   90.00
_cell.angle_gamma   90.00
#
_symmetry.space_group_name_H-M   'P 1'
#
loop_
_entity.id
_entity.type
_entity.pdbx_description
1 polymer ?
#
loop_
_entity_poly.entity_id
_entity_poly.type
_entity_poly.pdbx_seq_one_letter_code
_entity_poly.pdbx_strand_id
1 'polypeptide(L)'
;MDNHISRIDEKIKKLEREKKIYEHSLSKVNRKKRTRRLIQIGALSEKYFDLYHNDLHEIEEIYSQFSAYIKAKKLDKHKKGGGNH
;
A
#
# COMPACT_ATOMS: atom_id res chain seq x y z
N MET A 1 -2.96 -18.09 46.10
CA MET A 1 -3.40 -18.17 44.69
C MET A 1 -3.07 -16.90 43.89
N ASP A 2 -2.81 -15.76 44.54
CA ASP A 2 -2.58 -14.46 43.86
C ASP A 2 -1.32 -14.37 42.97
N ASN A 3 -0.28 -15.14 43.27
CA ASN A 3 0.99 -15.08 42.55
C ASN A 3 0.86 -15.59 41.09
N HIS A 4 -0.05 -16.55 40.84
CA HIS A 4 -0.23 -17.08 39.49
C HIS A 4 -0.98 -16.10 38.57
N ILE A 5 -1.98 -15.41 39.11
CA ILE A 5 -2.73 -14.36 38.39
C ILE A 5 -1.81 -13.18 38.09
N SER A 6 -1.05 -12.70 39.08
CA SER A 6 -0.08 -11.62 38.90
C SER A 6 0.96 -11.93 37.81
N ARG A 7 1.49 -13.16 37.77
CA ARG A 7 2.41 -13.61 36.72
C ARG A 7 1.78 -13.66 35.32
N ILE A 8 0.49 -13.98 35.23
CA ILE A 8 -0.24 -13.95 33.97
C ILE A 8 -0.43 -12.49 33.51
N ASP A 9 -0.80 -11.58 34.40
CA ASP A 9 -0.99 -10.16 34.08
C ASP A 9 0.31 -9.50 33.60
N GLU A 10 1.44 -9.83 34.20
CA GLU A 10 2.76 -9.36 33.75
C GLU A 10 3.09 -9.86 32.34
N LYS A 11 2.76 -11.12 32.02
CA LYS A 11 2.94 -11.68 30.68
C LYS A 11 2.04 -11.00 29.66
N ILE A 12 0.78 -10.73 30.00
CA ILE A 12 -0.17 -10.00 29.14
C ILE A 12 0.39 -8.61 28.84
N LYS A 13 0.80 -7.84 29.86
CA LYS A 13 1.39 -6.51 29.69
C LYS A 13 2.68 -6.52 28.87
N LYS A 14 3.47 -7.60 28.93
CA LYS A 14 4.65 -7.77 28.08
C LYS A 14 4.26 -7.99 26.61
N LEU A 15 3.33 -8.92 26.36
CA LEU A 15 2.85 -9.24 25.02
C LEU A 15 2.15 -8.05 24.34
N GLU A 16 1.38 -7.25 25.09
CA GLU A 16 0.75 -6.04 24.58
C GLU A 16 1.77 -5.00 24.12
N ARG A 17 2.86 -4.82 24.88
CA ARG A 17 3.96 -3.94 24.49
C ARG A 17 4.66 -4.44 23.23
N GLU A 18 4.96 -5.74 23.16
CA GLU A 18 5.57 -6.36 21.99
C GLU A 18 4.69 -6.22 20.74
N LYS A 19 3.38 -6.47 20.88
CA LYS A 19 2.39 -6.27 19.82
C LYS A 19 2.42 -4.83 19.30
N LYS A 20 2.38 -3.84 20.18
CA LYS A 20 2.41 -2.42 19.79
C LYS A 20 3.69 -2.05 19.05
N ILE A 21 4.84 -2.52 19.52
CA ILE A 21 6.14 -2.31 18.84
C ILE A 21 6.11 -2.95 17.44
N TYR A 22 5.60 -4.18 17.34
CA TYR A 22 5.48 -4.88 16.07
C TYR A 22 4.54 -4.17 15.09
N GLU A 23 3.37 -3.72 15.54
CA GLU A 23 2.42 -2.95 14.72
C GLU A 23 3.03 -1.65 14.18
N HIS A 24 3.77 -0.91 15.03
CA HIS A 24 4.49 0.28 14.59
C HIS A 24 5.58 -0.03 13.56
N SER A 25 6.34 -1.12 13.76
CA SER A 25 7.35 -1.58 12.80
C SER A 25 6.71 -1.96 11.46
N LEU A 26 5.62 -2.74 11.49
CA LEU A 26 4.87 -3.14 10.31
C LEU A 26 4.31 -1.94 9.55
N SER A 27 3.77 -0.96 10.27
CA SER A 27 3.29 0.30 9.68
C SER A 27 4.41 1.06 8.94
N LYS A 28 5.61 1.14 9.52
CA LYS A 28 6.78 1.76 8.87
C LYS A 28 7.18 1.00 7.60
N VAL A 29 7.23 -0.33 7.65
CA VAL A 29 7.53 -1.18 6.48
C VAL A 29 6.49 -0.98 5.39
N ASN A 30 5.21 -0.98 5.74
CA ASN A 30 4.12 -0.78 4.79
C ASN A 30 4.17 0.60 4.12
N ARG A 31 4.47 1.66 4.89
CA ARG A 31 4.70 3.00 4.34
C ARG A 31 5.86 3.02 3.36
N LYS A 32 7.02 2.45 3.73
CA LYS A 32 8.19 2.38 2.85
C LYS A 32 7.88 1.63 1.55
N LYS A 33 7.16 0.50 1.65
CA LYS A 33 6.72 -0.29 0.50
C LYS A 33 5.76 0.50 -0.39
N ARG A 34 4.80 1.23 0.19
CA ARG A 34 3.86 2.08 -0.55
C ARG A 34 4.59 3.21 -1.27
N THR A 35 5.47 3.93 -0.60
CA THR A 35 6.26 5.01 -1.20
C THR A 35 7.12 4.49 -2.36
N ARG A 36 7.85 3.39 -2.16
CA ARG A 36 8.64 2.76 -3.23
C ARG A 36 7.77 2.39 -4.43
N ARG A 37 6.58 1.81 -4.18
CA ARG A 37 5.64 1.44 -5.25
C ARG A 37 5.14 2.67 -6.01
N LEU A 38 4.82 3.77 -5.32
CA LEU A 38 4.37 5.01 -5.96
C LEU A 38 5.46 5.61 -6.85
N ILE A 39 6.70 5.66 -6.37
CA ILE A 39 7.86 6.13 -7.16
C ILE A 39 8.06 5.26 -8.40
N GLN A 40 8.00 3.94 -8.25
CA GLN A 40 8.14 3.02 -9.38
C GLN A 40 7.03 3.19 -10.41
N ILE A 41 5.78 3.41 -9.97
CA ILE A 41 4.66 3.68 -10.88
C ILE A 41 4.86 5.02 -11.58
N GLY A 42 5.24 6.08 -10.85
CA GLY A 42 5.53 7.40 -11.41
C GLY A 42 6.58 7.33 -12.51
N ALA A 43 7.73 6.70 -12.23
CA ALA A 43 8.82 6.55 -13.21
C ALA A 43 8.40 5.73 -14.46
N LEU A 44 7.53 4.73 -14.29
CA LEU A 44 6.99 3.99 -15.44
C LEU A 44 6.04 4.87 -16.27
N SER A 45 5.18 5.63 -15.60
CA SER A 45 4.28 6.55 -16.30
C SER A 45 5.02 7.63 -17.06
N GLU A 46 6.02 8.26 -16.44
CA GLU A 46 6.89 9.25 -17.10
C GLU A 46 7.52 8.66 -18.37
N LYS A 47 8.08 7.45 -18.26
CA LYS A 47 8.72 6.76 -19.39
C LYS A 47 7.76 6.40 -20.52
N TYR A 48 6.59 5.85 -20.21
CA TYR A 48 5.69 5.30 -21.23
C TYR A 48 4.71 6.32 -21.82
N PHE A 49 4.41 7.39 -21.08
CA PHE A 49 3.50 8.46 -21.52
C PHE A 49 4.23 9.77 -21.84
N ASP A 50 5.57 9.78 -21.77
CA ASP A 50 6.44 10.93 -22.06
C ASP A 50 6.08 12.18 -21.23
N LEU A 51 5.85 11.99 -19.92
CA LEU A 51 5.32 13.04 -19.03
C LEU A 51 6.40 13.89 -18.34
N TYR A 52 7.66 13.80 -18.78
CA TYR A 52 8.79 14.47 -18.12
C TYR A 52 8.69 16.00 -18.10
N HIS A 53 7.91 16.57 -19.03
CA HIS A 53 7.72 18.01 -19.19
C HIS A 53 6.40 18.50 -18.62
N ASN A 54 5.53 17.59 -18.17
CA ASN A 54 4.21 17.94 -17.69
C ASN A 54 4.21 18.27 -16.21
N ASP A 55 3.37 19.22 -15.83
CA ASP A 55 3.10 19.47 -14.42
C ASP A 55 2.05 18.48 -13.86
N LEU A 56 1.81 18.56 -12.55
CA LEU A 56 0.87 17.64 -11.88
C LEU A 56 -0.58 17.80 -12.37
N HIS A 57 -0.98 18.99 -12.79
CA HIS A 57 -2.33 19.26 -13.27
C HIS A 57 -2.54 18.63 -14.65
N GLU A 58 -1.59 18.84 -15.57
CA GLU A 58 -1.60 18.22 -16.90
C GLU A 58 -1.56 16.68 -16.81
N ILE A 59 -0.74 16.13 -15.89
CA ILE A 59 -0.69 14.68 -15.65
C ILE A 59 -2.05 14.16 -15.16
N GLU A 60 -2.75 14.89 -14.29
CA GLU A 60 -4.08 14.52 -13.82
C GLU A 60 -5.11 14.52 -14.95
N GLU A 61 -5.11 15.54 -15.81
CA GLU A 61 -5.97 15.59 -16.99
C GLU A 61 -5.74 14.40 -17.93
N ILE A 62 -4.48 14.10 -18.25
CA ILE A 62 -4.09 12.97 -19.09
C ILE A 62 -4.58 11.65 -18.46
N TYR A 63 -4.30 11.43 -17.18
CA TYR A 63 -4.76 10.22 -16.50
C TYR A 63 -6.26 10.11 -16.46
N SER A 64 -6.97 11.20 -16.22
CA SER A 64 -8.43 11.24 -16.21
C SER A 64 -8.99 10.85 -17.57
N GLN A 65 -8.49 11.46 -18.65
CA GLN A 65 -8.88 11.22 -20.03
C GLN A 65 -8.73 9.75 -20.43
N PHE A 66 -7.60 9.12 -20.10
CA PHE A 66 -7.33 7.73 -20.47
C PHE A 66 -7.82 6.71 -19.44
N SER A 67 -8.32 7.14 -18.28
CA SER A 67 -8.70 6.24 -17.18
C SER A 67 -9.73 5.19 -17.61
N ALA A 68 -10.76 5.59 -18.36
CA ALA A 68 -11.81 4.70 -18.84
C ALA A 68 -11.25 3.69 -19.85
N TYR A 69 -10.43 4.16 -20.79
CA TYR A 69 -9.79 3.33 -21.80
C TYR A 69 -8.89 2.26 -21.17
N ILE A 70 -7.99 2.67 -20.26
CA ILE A 70 -7.08 1.76 -19.56
C ILE A 70 -7.87 0.73 -18.74
N LYS A 71 -8.92 1.16 -18.03
CA LYS A 71 -9.79 0.23 -17.27
C LYS A 71 -10.47 -0.81 -18.18
N ALA A 72 -10.97 -0.40 -19.34
CA ALA A 72 -11.66 -1.27 -20.28
C ALA A 72 -10.72 -2.22 -21.04
N LYS A 73 -9.54 -1.74 -21.44
CA LYS A 73 -8.56 -2.47 -22.27
C LYS A 73 -7.46 -3.18 -21.48
N LYS A 74 -7.50 -3.12 -20.14
CA LYS A 74 -6.56 -3.85 -19.29
C LYS A 74 -6.59 -5.33 -19.63
N LEU A 75 -5.42 -5.95 -19.82
CA LEU A 75 -5.32 -7.39 -20.05
C LEU A 75 -5.99 -8.16 -18.92
N ASP A 76 -6.76 -9.19 -19.23
CA ASP A 76 -7.51 -9.97 -18.24
C ASP A 76 -6.62 -10.58 -17.16
N LYS A 77 -5.39 -11.00 -17.52
CA LYS A 77 -4.36 -11.44 -16.57
C LYS A 77 -3.93 -10.37 -15.54
N HIS A 78 -4.29 -9.12 -15.77
CA HIS A 78 -4.01 -7.97 -14.88
C HIS A 78 -5.29 -7.32 -14.32
N LYS A 79 -6.47 -7.80 -14.73
CA LYS A 79 -7.72 -7.55 -14.00
C LYS A 79 -7.63 -8.41 -12.74
N LYS A 80 -7.54 -7.78 -11.57
CA LYS A 80 -7.71 -8.53 -10.31
C LYS A 80 -9.13 -9.07 -10.35
N GLY A 81 -9.27 -10.39 -10.38
CA GLY A 81 -10.56 -11.06 -10.52
C GLY A 81 -11.57 -10.53 -9.50
N GLY A 82 -12.67 -9.98 -10.02
CA GLY A 82 -13.98 -10.27 -9.48
C GLY A 82 -14.31 -11.73 -9.79
N GLY A 83 -13.55 -12.66 -9.20
CA GLY A 83 -13.90 -14.06 -9.16
C GLY A 83 -14.83 -14.27 -7.99
N ASN A 84 -16.14 -14.08 -8.22
CA ASN A 84 -17.12 -14.90 -7.52
C ASN A 84 -16.83 -16.34 -7.93
N HIS A 85 -16.35 -17.16 -6.99
CA HIS A 85 -16.71 -18.56 -6.77
C HIS A 85 -16.46 -18.83 -5.28
#